data_AF-A0A4Y2U1I4-F1
#
_entry.id   AF-A0A4Y2U1I4-F1
#
_cell.length_a   1.000
_cell.length_b   1.000
_cell.length_c   1.000
_cell.angle_alpha   90.00
_cell.angle_beta   90.00
_cell.angle_gamma   90.00
#
_symmetry.space_group_name_H-M   'P 1'
#
loop_
_entity.id
_entity.type
_entity.pdbx_description
1 polymer ?
#
loop_
_entity_poly.entity_id
_entity_poly.type
_entity_poly.pdbx_seq_one_letter_code
_entity_poly.pdbx_strand_id
1 'polypeptide(L)'
;MKLATSRSHDLRYHVLPPASCSRDLGTSDYNFFPHKRKWLTGMEFASNDEVTAGANACYGDLDISYNMGVVESLEYQWTKCIILKGDFAQK
;
A
#
# COMPACT_ATOMS: atom_id res chain seq x y z
N MET A 1 -4.14 -21.17 3.60
CA MET A 1 -4.80 -20.00 2.99
C MET A 1 -5.02 -20.30 1.51
N LYS A 2 -6.22 -20.80 1.11
CA LYS A 2 -6.53 -21.27 -0.27
C LYS A 2 -7.68 -20.51 -0.94
N LEU A 3 -8.20 -19.46 -0.29
CA LEU A 3 -9.39 -18.74 -0.74
C LEU A 3 -9.12 -17.63 -1.78
N ALA A 4 -7.87 -17.19 -1.92
CA ALA A 4 -7.54 -16.04 -2.78
C ALA A 4 -7.36 -16.42 -4.26
N THR A 5 -6.85 -17.61 -4.56
CA THR A 5 -6.51 -18.01 -5.94
C THR A 5 -7.71 -18.29 -6.84
N SER A 6 -8.83 -18.78 -6.29
CA SER A 6 -10.01 -19.11 -7.10
C SER A 6 -10.69 -17.86 -7.68
N ARG A 7 -10.91 -16.83 -6.85
CA ARG A 7 -11.55 -15.59 -7.31
C ARG A 7 -10.67 -14.77 -8.26
N SER A 8 -9.35 -14.74 -8.05
CA SER A 8 -8.45 -14.05 -8.97
C SER A 8 -8.42 -14.71 -10.35
N HIS A 9 -8.49 -16.05 -10.41
CA HIS A 9 -8.56 -16.80 -11.66
C HIS A 9 -9.86 -16.49 -12.43
N ASP A 10 -11.01 -16.49 -11.73
CA ASP A 10 -12.31 -16.19 -12.35
C ASP A 10 -12.38 -14.76 -12.91
N LEU A 11 -11.71 -13.82 -12.25
CA LEU A 11 -11.57 -12.42 -12.67
C LEU A 11 -10.38 -12.18 -13.62
N ARG A 12 -9.64 -13.25 -13.99
CA ARG A 12 -8.45 -13.22 -14.86
C ARG A 12 -7.33 -12.28 -14.39
N TYR A 13 -7.25 -12.01 -13.09
CA TYR A 13 -6.13 -11.25 -12.53
C TYR A 13 -4.88 -12.12 -12.48
N HIS A 14 -3.77 -11.58 -12.98
CA HIS A 14 -2.46 -12.17 -12.76
C HIS A 14 -1.96 -11.82 -11.35
N VAL A 15 -1.82 -12.84 -10.51
CA VAL A 15 -1.32 -12.67 -9.15
C VAL A 15 0.21 -12.68 -9.20
N LEU A 16 0.83 -11.55 -8.86
CA LEU A 16 2.28 -11.46 -8.72
C LEU A 16 2.76 -12.32 -7.55
N PRO A 17 3.90 -13.02 -7.67
CA PRO A 17 4.43 -13.84 -6.60
C PRO A 17 4.75 -12.96 -5.37
N PRO A 18 4.41 -13.41 -4.15
CA PRO A 18 4.76 -12.68 -2.95
C PRO A 18 6.28 -12.70 -2.77
N ALA A 19 6.93 -11.54 -2.81
CA ALA A 19 8.33 -11.43 -2.43
C ALA A 19 8.48 -11.79 -0.94
N SER A 20 9.56 -12.49 -0.58
CA SER A 20 9.87 -12.88 0.81
C SER A 20 9.99 -11.68 1.77
N CYS A 21 10.09 -10.46 1.23
CA CYS A 21 10.11 -9.18 1.93
C CYS A 21 8.76 -8.44 1.82
N SER A 22 7.67 -9.22 1.88
CA SER A 22 6.31 -8.83 1.50
C SER A 22 5.75 -7.62 2.25
N ARG A 23 6.29 -7.25 3.43
CA ARG A 23 5.76 -6.12 4.22
C ARG A 23 6.30 -4.77 3.74
N ASP A 24 7.55 -4.71 3.28
CA ASP A 24 8.16 -3.45 2.81
C ASP A 24 7.99 -3.23 1.30
N LEU A 25 7.43 -4.21 0.59
CA LEU A 25 7.18 -4.15 -0.86
C LEU A 25 5.71 -3.94 -1.21
N GLY A 26 4.80 -3.99 -0.23
CA GLY A 26 3.44 -3.55 -0.43
C GLY A 26 3.44 -2.05 -0.71
N THR A 27 3.06 -1.64 -1.92
CA THR A 27 2.88 -0.21 -2.28
C THR A 27 1.99 0.53 -1.28
N SER A 28 1.08 -0.19 -0.64
CA SER A 28 0.27 0.32 0.47
C SER A 28 1.08 0.66 1.73
N ASP A 29 2.04 -0.18 2.10
CA ASP A 29 2.71 -0.18 3.39
C ASP A 29 3.79 0.90 3.51
N TYR A 30 4.54 1.14 2.44
CA TYR A 30 5.61 2.16 2.44
C TYR A 30 5.18 3.53 1.89
N ASN A 31 4.05 3.62 1.18
CA ASN A 31 3.62 4.89 0.58
C ASN A 31 2.24 5.38 1.07
N PHE A 32 1.22 4.54 0.93
CA PHE A 32 -0.16 4.92 1.21
C PHE A 32 -0.46 5.07 2.71
N PHE A 33 -0.15 4.06 3.52
CA PHE A 33 -0.40 4.10 4.96
C PHE A 33 0.40 5.18 5.70
N PRO A 34 1.67 5.47 5.36
CA PRO A 34 2.38 6.62 5.92
C PRO A 34 1.68 7.95 5.64
N HIS A 35 1.22 8.18 4.40
CA HIS A 35 0.47 9.39 4.05
C HIS A 35 -0.83 9.48 4.85
N LYS A 36 -1.58 8.37 4.93
CA LYS A 36 -2.82 8.31 5.70
C LYS A 36 -2.63 8.50 7.18
N ARG A 37 -1.59 7.90 7.78
CA ARG A 37 -1.30 8.08 9.20
C ARG A 37 -1.05 9.54 9.53
N LYS A 38 -0.35 10.29 8.68
CA LYS A 38 -0.16 11.74 8.86
C LYS A 38 -1.49 12.48 8.86
N TRP A 39 -2.38 12.17 7.91
CA TRP A 39 -3.71 12.79 7.86
C TRP A 39 -4.58 12.41 9.06
N LEU A 40 -4.57 11.15 9.47
CA LEU A 40 -5.31 10.64 10.63
C LEU A 40 -4.77 11.13 11.98
N THR A 41 -3.54 11.67 12.02
CA THR A 41 -2.91 12.07 13.28
C THR A 41 -3.66 13.26 13.87
N GLY A 42 -4.22 13.08 15.07
CA GLY A 42 -4.98 14.12 15.76
C GLY A 42 -6.44 14.21 15.32
N MET A 43 -6.92 13.30 14.48
CA MET A 43 -8.34 13.18 14.17
C MET A 43 -9.03 12.26 15.18
N GLU A 44 -10.17 12.70 15.69
CA GLU A 44 -11.11 11.90 16.45
C GLU A 44 -12.41 11.82 15.65
N PHE A 45 -12.99 10.62 15.58
CA PHE A 45 -14.24 10.38 14.86
C PHE A 45 -15.28 9.89 15.85
N ALA A 46 -16.46 10.51 15.86
CA ALA A 46 -17.56 10.15 16.74
C ALA A 46 -18.42 9.00 16.18
N SER A 47 -18.28 8.67 14.89
CA SER A 47 -19.05 7.62 14.23
C SER A 47 -18.35 7.00 13.03
N ASN A 48 -18.83 5.84 12.59
CA ASN A 48 -18.34 5.18 11.38
C ASN A 48 -18.62 5.99 10.10
N ASP A 49 -19.70 6.77 10.07
CA ASP A 49 -20.03 7.63 8.94
C ASP A 49 -18.99 8.74 8.81
N GLU A 50 -18.51 9.28 9.92
CA GLU A 50 -17.46 10.29 9.95
C GLU A 50 -16.11 9.72 9.50
N VAL A 51 -15.78 8.49 9.92
CA VAL A 51 -14.60 7.76 9.41
C VAL A 51 -14.67 7.57 7.90
N THR A 52 -15.85 7.23 7.38
CA THR A 52 -16.06 7.01 5.94
C THR A 52 -15.95 8.30 5.14
N ALA A 53 -16.58 9.38 5.61
CA ALA A 53 -16.50 10.70 5.00
C ALA A 53 -15.06 11.23 5.02
N GLY A 54 -14.39 11.10 6.16
CA GLY A 54 -12.99 11.47 6.33
C GLY A 54 -12.05 10.69 5.39
N ALA A 55 -12.23 9.37 5.30
CA ALA A 55 -11.47 8.55 4.37
C ALA A 55 -11.66 9.02 2.92
N ASN A 56 -12.91 9.28 2.50
CA ASN A 56 -13.23 9.78 1.16
C ASN A 56 -12.58 11.13 0.86
N ALA A 57 -12.60 12.07 1.81
CA ALA A 57 -11.90 13.35 1.66
C ALA A 57 -10.38 13.15 1.49
N CYS A 58 -9.77 12.32 2.35
CA CYS A 58 -8.35 11.97 2.25
C CYS A 58 -7.97 11.34 0.90
N TYR A 59 -8.88 10.58 0.26
CA TYR A 59 -8.65 10.04 -1.08
C TYR A 59 -8.90 11.06 -2.19
N GLY A 60 -9.89 11.94 -2.04
CA GLY A 60 -10.22 12.98 -3.02
C GLY A 60 -9.10 14.01 -3.20
N ASP A 61 -8.31 14.23 -2.15
CA ASP A 61 -7.16 15.14 -2.18
C ASP A 61 -5.89 14.53 -2.80
N LEU A 62 -5.89 13.24 -3.16
CA LEU A 62 -4.74 12.59 -3.78
C LEU A 62 -4.71 12.86 -5.28
N ASP A 63 -3.69 13.61 -5.71
CA ASP A 63 -3.46 13.87 -7.13
C ASP A 63 -3.04 12.61 -7.92
N ILE A 64 -3.31 12.59 -9.23
CA ILE A 64 -2.89 11.48 -10.11
C ILE A 64 -1.37 11.28 -10.06
N SER A 65 -0.58 12.35 -9.92
CA SER A 65 0.87 12.27 -9.78
C SER A 65 1.32 11.51 -8.53
N TYR A 66 0.55 11.56 -7.44
CA TYR A 66 0.83 10.76 -6.25
C TYR A 66 0.82 9.27 -6.59
N ASN A 67 -0.19 8.82 -7.35
CA ASN A 67 -0.32 7.42 -7.76
C ASN A 67 0.81 6.98 -8.71
N MET A 68 1.23 7.84 -9.63
CA MET A 68 2.36 7.53 -10.52
C MET A 68 3.68 7.39 -9.76
N GLY A 69 3.97 8.30 -8.82
CA GLY A 69 5.17 8.22 -7.98
C GLY A 69 5.23 6.93 -7.15
N VAL A 70 4.08 6.35 -6.76
CA VAL A 70 4.05 5.05 -6.08
C VAL A 70 4.54 3.93 -6.99
N VAL A 71 4.08 3.92 -8.24
CA VAL A 71 4.47 2.89 -9.21
C VAL A 71 5.96 2.98 -9.51
N GLU A 72 6.48 4.19 -9.71
CA GLU A 72 7.92 4.41 -9.93
C GLU A 72 8.76 3.99 -8.72
N SER A 73 8.29 4.27 -7.50
CA SER A 73 8.98 3.85 -6.28
C SER A 73 9.04 2.34 -6.09
N LEU A 74 8.16 1.57 -6.76
CA LEU A 74 8.17 0.11 -6.68
C LEU A 74 9.47 -0.46 -7.24
N GLU A 75 9.95 0.05 -8.36
CA GLU A 75 11.23 -0.38 -8.95
C GLU A 75 12.40 -0.13 -7.99
N TYR A 76 12.40 1.04 -7.34
CA TYR A 76 13.40 1.37 -6.32
C TYR A 76 13.35 0.40 -5.13
N GLN A 77 12.17 0.09 -4.59
CA GLN A 77 12.04 -0.81 -3.44
C GLN A 77 12.41 -2.25 -3.79
N TRP A 78 12.08 -2.72 -4.99
CA TRP A 78 12.50 -4.04 -5.49
C TRP A 78 14.02 -4.11 -5.65
N THR A 79 14.63 -3.07 -6.21
CA THR A 79 16.09 -2.97 -6.32
C THR A 79 16.75 -3.00 -4.95
N LYS A 80 16.22 -2.25 -3.99
CA LYS A 80 16.68 -2.23 -2.60
C LYS A 80 16.54 -3.61 -1.94
N CYS A 81 15.42 -4.32 -2.17
CA CYS A 81 15.22 -5.70 -1.70
C CYS A 81 16.32 -6.64 -2.19
N ILE A 82 16.64 -6.57 -3.48
CA ILE A 82 17.66 -7.41 -4.11
C ILE A 82 19.03 -7.11 -3.50
N ILE A 83 19.39 -5.83 -3.37
CA ILE A 83 20.68 -5.40 -2.80
C ILE A 83 20.81 -5.86 -1.34
N LEU A 84 19.76 -5.69 -0.55
CA LEU A 84 19.75 -6.07 0.87
C LEU A 84 19.57 -7.57 1.10
N LYS A 85 19.47 -8.39 0.03
CA LYS A 85 19.15 -9.83 0.11
C LYS A 85 17.91 -10.12 0.97
N GLY A 86 16.98 -9.16 0.97
CA GLY A 86 15.77 -9.19 1.75
C GLY A 86 15.90 -8.85 3.24
N ASP A 87 17.05 -8.39 3.71
CA ASP A 87 17.22 -7.87 5.07
C ASP A 87 16.88 -6.37 5.13
N PHE A 88 15.60 -6.08 5.35
CA PHE A 88 15.12 -4.72 5.55
C PHE A 88 15.31 -4.21 6.99
N ALA A 89 15.94 -4.98 7.89
CA ALA A 89 16.08 -4.62 9.30
C ALA A 89 17.10 -3.51 9.59
N GLN A 90 17.69 -2.86 8.58
CA GLN A 90 18.60 -1.73 8.75
C GLN A 90 17.93 -0.39 8.41
N LYS A 91 17.16 0.15 9.36
CA LYS A 91 17.45 1.42 10.07
C LYS A 91 16.33 1.78 11.04
#